data_AF-A0A3M2FND7-F1
#
_entry.id   AF-A0A3M2FND7-F1
#
_cell.length_a   1.000
_cell.length_b   1.000
_cell.length_c   1.000
_cell.angle_alpha   90.00
_cell.angle_beta   90.00
_cell.angle_gamma   90.00
#
_symmetry.space_group_name_H-M   'P 1'
#
loop_
_entity.id
_entity.type
_entity.pdbx_description
1 polymer ?
#
loop_
_entity_poly.entity_id
_entity_poly.type
_entity_poly.pdbx_seq_one_letter_code
_entity_poly.pdbx_strand_id
1 'polypeptide(L)'
;MTDQPAAPAAVAAGGSFFGHPRGLSTLFFTEMWERFSYYGMRALLVLFMTTATTEANPGLGYDIGMATAIYGLYTFFVYVLSLPGGWVADNIWGQK
;
A
#
# COMPACT_ATOMS: atom_id res chain seq x y z
N MET A 1 -16.48 -47.26 -19.23
CA MET A 1 -15.57 -46.57 -18.29
C MET A 1 -14.86 -45.49 -19.07
N THR A 2 -15.51 -44.33 -19.20
CA THR A 2 -14.96 -43.15 -19.87
C THR A 2 -14.98 -42.05 -18.83
N ASP A 3 -13.85 -41.88 -18.15
CA ASP A 3 -13.62 -40.74 -17.28
C ASP A 3 -13.52 -39.50 -18.17
N GLN A 4 -14.57 -38.69 -18.14
CA GLN A 4 -14.57 -37.36 -18.74
C GLN A 4 -13.74 -36.44 -17.83
N PRO A 5 -12.67 -35.78 -18.31
CA PRO A 5 -11.91 -34.86 -17.48
C PRO A 5 -12.78 -33.67 -17.09
N ALA A 6 -12.80 -33.34 -15.80
CA ALA A 6 -13.52 -32.20 -15.26
C ALA A 6 -13.05 -30.91 -15.93
N ALA A 7 -13.98 -30.17 -16.54
CA ALA A 7 -13.69 -28.86 -17.13
C ALA A 7 -13.20 -27.89 -16.04
N PRO A 8 -12.19 -27.04 -16.33
CA PRO A 8 -11.76 -26.02 -15.39
C PRO A 8 -12.91 -25.08 -15.06
N ALA A 9 -13.05 -24.75 -13.77
CA ALA A 9 -14.11 -23.89 -13.25
C ALA A 9 -14.12 -22.56 -14.01
N ALA A 10 -15.20 -22.31 -14.76
CA ALA A 10 -15.41 -21.05 -15.44
C ALA A 10 -15.42 -19.93 -14.40
N VAL A 11 -14.46 -18.99 -14.50
CA VAL A 11 -14.46 -17.75 -13.74
C VAL A 11 -15.82 -17.09 -13.97
N ALA A 12 -16.61 -17.01 -12.90
CA ALA A 12 -17.98 -16.54 -12.94
C ALA A 12 -18.06 -15.21 -13.70
N ALA A 13 -18.97 -15.15 -14.68
CA ALA A 13 -19.22 -14.02 -15.54
C ALA A 13 -19.86 -12.85 -14.77
N GLY A 14 -19.11 -12.25 -13.84
CA GLY A 14 -19.34 -10.89 -13.41
C GLY A 14 -18.74 -9.98 -14.48
N GLY A 15 -19.55 -9.12 -15.10
CA GLY A 15 -19.16 -8.24 -16.23
C GLY A 15 -17.83 -7.49 -16.10
N SER A 16 -17.16 -7.23 -17.21
CA SER A 16 -15.76 -6.83 -17.28
C SER A 16 -15.44 -5.42 -16.75
N PHE A 17 -14.21 -5.24 -16.24
CA PHE A 17 -13.59 -3.94 -15.99
C PHE A 17 -12.52 -3.70 -17.04
N PHE A 18 -12.78 -2.82 -18.03
CA PHE A 18 -11.89 -2.60 -19.19
C PHE A 18 -11.41 -3.89 -19.89
N GLY A 19 -12.26 -4.92 -19.95
CA GLY A 19 -11.91 -6.23 -20.54
C GLY A 19 -11.19 -7.20 -19.59
N HIS A 20 -10.93 -6.82 -18.34
CA HIS A 20 -10.31 -7.65 -17.31
C HIS A 20 -11.32 -8.19 -16.27
N PRO A 21 -10.95 -9.20 -15.46
CA PRO A 21 -11.79 -9.71 -14.38
C PRO A 21 -12.19 -8.61 -13.38
N ARG A 22 -13.43 -8.63 -12.88
CA ARG A 22 -13.94 -7.60 -11.93
C ARG A 22 -13.07 -7.41 -10.70
N GLY A 23 -12.44 -8.48 -10.19
CA GLY A 23 -11.56 -8.37 -9.01
C GLY A 23 -10.41 -7.38 -9.21
N LEU A 24 -9.98 -7.15 -10.46
CA LEU A 24 -8.96 -6.17 -10.77
C LEU A 24 -9.40 -4.74 -10.44
N SER A 25 -10.69 -4.40 -10.59
CA SER A 25 -11.15 -3.05 -10.28
C SER A 25 -10.98 -2.73 -8.80
N THR A 26 -11.32 -3.67 -7.92
CA THR A 26 -11.11 -3.54 -6.48
C THR A 26 -9.62 -3.39 -6.16
N LEU A 27 -8.77 -4.29 -6.65
CA LEU A 27 -7.32 -4.22 -6.42
C LEU A 27 -6.72 -2.90 -6.94
N PHE A 28 -7.15 -2.46 -8.12
CA PHE A 28 -6.69 -1.20 -8.73
C PHE A 28 -7.03 -0.01 -7.86
N PHE A 29 -8.30 0.16 -7.46
CA PHE A 29 -8.70 1.31 -6.66
C PHE A 29 -8.11 1.26 -5.24
N THR A 30 -7.96 0.07 -4.66
CA THR A 30 -7.27 -0.11 -3.38
C THR A 30 -5.81 0.32 -3.47
N GLU A 31 -5.05 -0.16 -4.45
CA GLU A 31 -3.65 0.22 -4.65
C GLU A 31 -3.52 1.71 -5.02
N MET A 32 -4.40 2.23 -5.87
CA MET A 32 -4.38 3.65 -6.25
C MET A 32 -4.52 4.56 -5.03
N TRP A 33 -5.45 4.24 -4.12
CA TRP A 33 -5.67 5.05 -2.92
C TRP A 33 -4.57 4.87 -1.86
N GLU A 34 -4.00 3.66 -1.76
CA GLU A 34 -2.80 3.40 -0.97
C GLU A 34 -1.64 4.30 -1.44
N ARG A 35 -1.34 4.25 -2.74
CA ARG A 35 -0.25 5.02 -3.36
C ARG A 35 -0.47 6.51 -3.24
N PHE A 36 -1.70 6.98 -3.49
CA PHE A 36 -2.06 8.38 -3.31
C PHE A 36 -1.77 8.86 -1.89
N SER A 37 -2.25 8.12 -0.89
CA SER A 37 -2.07 8.47 0.52
C SER A 37 -0.60 8.42 0.94
N TYR A 38 0.12 7.40 0.49
CA TYR A 38 1.55 7.22 0.77
C TYR A 38 2.41 8.36 0.20
N TYR A 39 2.25 8.67 -1.09
CA TYR A 39 3.03 9.74 -1.73
C TYR A 39 2.57 11.13 -1.28
N GLY A 40 1.27 11.33 -1.04
CA GLY A 40 0.73 12.58 -0.50
C GLY A 40 1.31 12.91 0.88
N MET A 41 1.36 11.91 1.78
CA MET A 41 2.00 12.05 3.08
C MET A 41 3.50 12.36 2.91
N ARG A 42 4.24 11.58 2.11
CA ARG A 42 5.69 11.79 1.89
C ARG A 42 6.02 13.17 1.34
N ALA A 43 5.17 13.74 0.49
CA ALA A 43 5.38 15.05 -0.11
C ALA A 43 5.37 16.19 0.94
N LEU A 44 4.57 16.05 2.00
CA LEU A 44 4.40 17.12 3.00
C LEU A 44 5.09 16.81 4.34
N LEU A 45 5.46 15.56 4.60
CA LEU A 45 5.96 15.13 5.91
C LEU A 45 7.20 15.91 6.39
N VAL A 46 8.21 16.06 5.54
CA VAL A 46 9.44 16.80 5.91
C VAL A 46 9.14 18.28 6.09
N LEU A 47 8.33 18.86 5.20
CA LEU A 47 7.90 20.26 5.32
C LEU A 47 7.24 20.49 6.68
N PHE A 48 6.24 19.67 7.03
CA PHE A 48 5.56 19.71 8.32
C PHE A 48 6.52 19.56 9.52
N MET A 49 7.47 18.64 9.46
CA MET A 49 8.45 18.46 10.54
C MET A 49 9.34 19.69 10.73
N THR A 50 9.75 20.34 9.65
CA THR A 50 10.70 21.48 9.69
C THR A 50 10.04 22.84 9.91
N THR A 51 8.76 23.00 9.57
CA THR A 51 8.04 24.27 9.78
C THR A 51 8.00 24.63 11.26
N ALA A 52 8.20 25.91 11.58
CA ALA A 52 8.28 26.37 12.95
C ALA A 52 6.96 26.20 13.71
N THR A 53 7.04 26.03 15.02
CA THR A 53 5.88 25.84 15.90
C THR A 53 5.07 27.12 16.13
N THR A 54 5.63 28.28 15.76
CA THR A 54 5.05 29.60 16.00
C THR A 54 4.43 30.25 14.76
N GLU A 55 4.45 29.58 13.62
CA GLU A 55 3.84 30.07 12.38
C GLU A 55 2.31 29.96 12.40
N ALA A 56 1.64 30.64 11.47
CA ALA A 56 0.19 30.55 11.30
C ALA A 56 -0.27 29.13 10.90
N ASN A 57 0.60 28.35 10.25
CA ASN A 57 0.43 26.93 10.01
C ASN A 57 1.57 26.18 10.72
N PRO A 58 1.41 25.88 12.02
CA PRO A 58 2.50 25.39 12.84
C PRO A 58 2.90 23.96 12.46
N GLY A 59 4.22 23.74 12.38
CA GLY A 59 4.83 22.42 12.23
C GLY A 59 5.41 21.90 13.54
N LEU A 60 6.42 21.02 13.45
CA LEU A 60 7.11 20.45 14.61
C LEU A 60 8.41 21.21 14.99
N GLY A 61 8.92 22.07 14.12
CA GLY A 61 10.14 22.86 14.35
C GLY A 61 11.41 22.02 14.52
N TYR A 62 11.46 20.84 13.91
CA TYR A 62 12.66 20.00 13.92
C TYR A 62 13.72 20.51 12.96
N ASP A 63 14.99 20.24 13.29
CA ASP A 63 16.10 20.43 12.36
C ASP A 63 15.95 19.52 11.14
N ILE A 64 16.44 19.99 9.99
CA ILE A 64 16.38 19.28 8.71
C ILE A 64 17.06 17.91 8.80
N GLY A 65 18.17 17.80 9.53
CA GLY A 65 18.88 16.54 9.74
C GLY A 65 18.02 15.51 10.47
N MET A 66 17.32 15.92 11.54
CA MET A 66 16.41 15.06 12.29
C MET A 66 15.19 14.66 11.44
N ALA A 67 14.57 15.63 10.75
CA ALA A 67 13.41 15.40 9.89
C ALA A 67 13.72 14.39 8.76
N THR A 68 14.86 14.56 8.09
CA THR A 68 15.29 13.65 7.02
C THR A 68 15.70 12.27 7.55
N ALA A 69 16.29 12.18 8.75
CA ALA A 69 16.57 10.90 9.40
C ALA A 69 15.29 10.12 9.72
N ILE A 70 14.26 10.79 10.26
CA ILE A 70 12.94 10.18 10.52
C ILE A 70 12.31 9.69 9.21
N TYR A 71 12.33 10.51 8.17
CA TYR A 71 11.81 10.14 6.85
C TYR A 71 12.56 8.93 6.24
N GLY A 72 13.89 8.89 6.40
CA GLY A 72 14.72 7.76 5.97
C GLY A 72 14.38 6.47 6.71
N LEU A 73 14.28 6.53 8.05
CA LEU A 73 13.88 5.40 8.88
C LEU A 73 12.47 4.91 8.54
N TYR A 74 11.52 5.83 8.35
CA TYR A 74 10.18 5.49 7.90
C TYR A 74 10.20 4.70 6.59
N THR A 75 10.93 5.21 5.59
CA THR A 75 11.06 4.55 4.28
C THR A 75 11.73 3.18 4.41
N PHE A 76 12.79 3.08 5.22
CA PHE A 76 13.44 1.81 5.52
C PHE A 76 12.47 0.78 6.11
N PHE A 77 11.66 1.17 7.10
CA PHE A 77 10.69 0.26 7.71
C PHE A 77 9.60 -0.18 6.74
N VAL A 78 9.14 0.68 5.83
CA VAL A 78 8.17 0.29 4.79
C VAL A 78 8.72 -0.88 3.95
N TYR A 79 10.02 -0.86 3.62
CA TYR A 79 10.65 -1.98 2.92
C TYR A 79 10.92 -3.17 3.83
N VAL A 80 11.49 -2.97 5.02
CA VAL A 80 11.88 -4.10 5.89
C VAL A 80 10.68 -4.86 6.42
N LEU A 81 9.61 -4.16 6.81
CA LEU A 81 8.40 -4.78 7.35
C LEU A 81 7.57 -5.48 6.28
N SER A 82 7.83 -5.24 4.99
CA SER A 82 7.17 -6.00 3.91
C SER A 82 7.58 -7.48 3.90
N LEU A 83 8.79 -7.81 4.37
CA LEU A 83 9.28 -9.19 4.47
C LEU A 83 8.52 -10.03 5.51
N PRO A 84 8.50 -9.67 6.81
CA PRO A 84 7.70 -10.39 7.78
C PRO A 84 6.20 -10.25 7.46
N GLY A 85 5.75 -9.12 6.89
CA GLY A 85 4.37 -8.96 6.46
C GLY A 85 3.93 -10.01 5.44
N GLY A 86 4.76 -10.29 4.44
CA GLY A 86 4.53 -11.38 3.47
C GLY A 86 4.52 -12.74 4.16
N TRP A 87 5.51 -13.03 5.01
CA TRP A 87 5.53 -14.29 5.76
C TRP A 87 4.27 -14.49 6.64
N VAL A 88 3.81 -13.44 7.32
CA VAL A 88 2.59 -13.50 8.13
C VAL A 88 1.35 -13.71 7.24
N ALA A 89 1.29 -13.03 6.10
CA ALA A 89 0.23 -13.23 5.12
C ALA A 89 0.18 -14.67 4.60
N ASP A 90 1.32 -15.33 4.45
CA ASP A 90 1.39 -16.71 3.95
C ASP A 90 1.09 -17.77 5.03
N ASN A 91 1.56 -17.56 6.26
CA ASN A 91 1.58 -18.61 7.30
C ASN A 91 0.51 -18.45 8.38
N ILE A 92 -0.05 -17.26 8.57
CA ILE A 92 -1.02 -16.97 9.63
C ILE A 92 -2.37 -16.56 9.04
N TRP A 93 -2.37 -15.64 8.08
CA TRP A 93 -3.60 -15.11 7.48
C TRP A 93 -3.99 -15.75 6.14
N GLY A 94 -3.10 -16.56 5.53
CA GLY A 94 -3.23 -17.03 4.16
C GLY A 94 -3.89 -18.39 4.00
N GLN A 95 -4.82 -18.46 3.03
CA GLN A 95 -5.67 -19.57 2.56
C GLN A 95 -6.96 -19.84 3.38
N LYS A 96 -8.01 -19.07 3.06
CA LYS A 96 -9.34 -19.62 2.73
C LYS A 96 -9.62 -19.36 1.26
#